data_AF-A0A849WB36-F1
#
_entry.id   AF-A0A849WB36-F1
#
_cell.length_a   1.000
_cell.length_b   1.000
_cell.length_c   1.000
_cell.angle_alpha   90.00
_cell.angle_beta   90.00
_cell.angle_gamma   90.00
#
_symmetry.space_group_name_H-M   'P 1'
#
loop_
_entity.id
_entity.type
_entity.pdbx_description
1 polymer ?
#
loop_
_entity_poly.entity_id
_entity_poly.type
_entity_poly.pdbx_seq_one_letter_code
_entity_poly.pdbx_strand_id
1 'polypeptide(L)'
;MPEKENARFLIDRNQRQQNPKEEETIKESSEPEKSLVLSYFLLVFFGIFGAHRLYLRCYRSGILYGLTFGFLGIGIVLDIFLVPFLLKAYRKNKDQNRSEWQDMAKYETYIKESLPAWCKKEKTLQKIGNALEVFLQFLYLIIAPIVIGVVSVIFWQPAMPFVLLLWVVLFLSSSSLKKHLAQRSLWRHVPFLEFLHQRILQAEGFYFQHQPKSILVYFLYPMWMPFLILFKPKRREELYCYLWIILGSLGLIFSGMVYLASLFSFQYSSTLQTLLVTQGMVWFGSFLVFLALSIPYFTSFMSFKTKKNQMVTKIFGGWGLVFSSVFFVFLLISPCFVSWETYSHQDAIRSMLCKLQANQYKEPFQEILTLLSQKISKENHPLPKDTAEQYTKKLRLFIRGIASCKESQSIQVSYLEKSKNMLVHIEQNPLAVLLPDGSIQWKWTDMEKEQKEEIEETLKSCIVCPYIEEYRKYLDIPFEARMLD
;
A
#
# COMPACT_ATOMS: atom_id res chain seq x y z
N MET A 1 -52.85 53.62 -26.36
CA MET A 1 -51.74 52.84 -25.76
C MET A 1 -51.70 51.41 -26.33
N PRO A 2 -51.10 51.17 -27.52
CA PRO A 2 -50.94 49.81 -28.06
C PRO A 2 -49.47 49.34 -28.15
N GLU A 3 -48.48 50.22 -27.96
CA GLU A 3 -47.05 49.90 -28.17
C GLU A 3 -46.45 48.98 -27.08
N LYS A 4 -46.94 49.05 -25.84
CA LYS A 4 -46.39 48.24 -24.73
C LYS A 4 -46.81 46.77 -24.78
N GLU A 5 -47.99 46.47 -25.32
CA GLU A 5 -48.45 45.08 -25.51
C GLU A 5 -47.73 44.41 -26.67
N ASN A 6 -47.51 45.13 -27.78
CA ASN A 6 -46.77 44.60 -28.93
C ASN A 6 -45.30 44.35 -28.58
N ALA A 7 -44.67 45.20 -27.76
CA ALA A 7 -43.30 44.97 -27.29
C ALA A 7 -43.20 43.72 -26.38
N ARG A 8 -44.17 43.51 -25.47
CA ARG A 8 -44.23 42.30 -24.66
C ARG A 8 -44.45 41.05 -25.51
N PHE A 9 -45.34 41.10 -26.50
CA PHE A 9 -45.60 39.97 -27.40
C PHE A 9 -44.39 39.63 -28.28
N LEU A 10 -43.61 40.63 -28.72
CA LEU A 10 -42.38 40.42 -29.49
C LEU A 10 -41.22 39.91 -28.63
N ILE A 11 -41.11 40.34 -27.37
CA ILE A 11 -40.14 39.79 -26.42
C ILE A 11 -40.48 38.33 -26.09
N ASP A 12 -41.76 38.03 -25.86
CA ASP A 12 -42.24 36.68 -25.54
C ASP A 12 -42.13 35.74 -26.76
N ARG A 13 -42.33 36.25 -27.98
CA ARG A 13 -42.11 35.49 -29.23
C ARG A 13 -40.63 35.27 -29.53
N ASN A 14 -39.76 36.25 -29.27
CA ASN A 14 -38.31 36.09 -29.41
C ASN A 14 -37.72 35.16 -28.33
N GLN A 15 -38.26 35.16 -27.10
CA GLN A 15 -37.90 34.17 -26.08
C GLN A 15 -38.37 32.76 -26.46
N ARG A 16 -39.57 32.60 -27.04
CA ARG A 16 -40.04 31.31 -27.57
C ARG A 16 -39.27 30.85 -28.82
N GLN A 17 -38.83 31.76 -29.68
CA GLN A 17 -38.04 31.44 -30.89
C GLN A 17 -36.53 31.31 -30.62
N GLN A 18 -36.02 31.75 -29.48
CA GLN A 18 -34.68 31.40 -29.00
C GLN A 18 -34.67 30.08 -28.22
N ASN A 19 -35.83 29.54 -27.82
CA ASN A 19 -35.96 28.22 -27.19
C ASN A 19 -36.50 27.03 -28.03
N PRO A 20 -36.40 26.96 -29.37
CA PRO A 20 -36.78 25.76 -30.12
C PRO A 20 -35.67 24.69 -30.19
N LYS A 21 -34.63 24.78 -29.35
CA LYS A 21 -33.58 23.75 -29.20
C LYS A 21 -33.40 23.20 -27.78
N GLU A 22 -34.13 23.71 -26.78
CA GLU A 22 -34.03 23.21 -25.38
C GLU A 22 -35.11 22.19 -25.00
N GLU A 23 -36.08 21.94 -25.88
CA GLU A 23 -37.02 20.81 -25.77
C GLU A 23 -36.62 19.61 -26.65
N GLU A 24 -35.35 19.51 -27.05
CA GLU A 24 -34.80 18.18 -27.31
C GLU A 24 -34.74 17.45 -25.98
N THR A 25 -35.83 16.72 -25.69
CA THR A 25 -35.88 15.53 -24.84
C THR A 25 -34.49 15.15 -24.37
N ILE A 26 -34.14 15.62 -23.16
CA ILE A 26 -32.98 15.15 -22.44
C ILE A 26 -33.22 13.65 -22.33
N LYS A 27 -32.64 12.88 -23.26
CA LYS A 27 -32.62 11.42 -23.18
C LYS A 27 -32.04 11.15 -21.81
N GLU A 28 -32.89 10.62 -20.94
CA GLU A 28 -32.48 10.09 -19.65
C GLU A 28 -31.16 9.38 -19.90
N SER A 29 -30.10 9.81 -19.21
CA SER A 29 -28.84 9.05 -19.22
C SER A 29 -29.11 7.77 -18.44
N SER A 30 -29.82 6.85 -19.09
CA SER A 30 -30.10 5.52 -18.58
C SER A 30 -28.74 4.88 -18.33
N GLU A 31 -28.53 4.45 -17.09
CA GLU A 31 -27.32 3.74 -16.71
C GLU A 31 -27.06 2.64 -17.75
N PRO A 32 -25.84 2.57 -18.33
CA PRO A 32 -25.53 1.57 -19.34
C PRO A 32 -25.97 0.22 -18.81
N GLU A 33 -26.74 -0.51 -19.62
CA GLU A 33 -27.30 -1.77 -19.15
C GLU A 33 -26.20 -2.67 -18.61
N LYS A 34 -26.48 -3.28 -17.45
CA LYS A 34 -25.51 -4.18 -16.85
C LYS A 34 -25.20 -5.29 -17.81
N SER A 35 -23.91 -5.45 -18.08
CA SER A 35 -23.41 -6.41 -19.05
C SER A 35 -23.31 -7.79 -18.39
N LEU A 36 -23.80 -8.79 -19.10
CA LEU A 36 -23.61 -10.19 -18.75
C LEU A 36 -22.11 -10.52 -18.71
N VAL A 37 -21.35 -10.06 -19.71
CA VAL A 37 -19.90 -10.28 -19.83
C VAL A 37 -19.17 -9.69 -18.63
N LEU A 38 -19.51 -8.46 -18.23
CA LEU A 38 -18.91 -7.83 -17.05
C LEU A 38 -19.29 -8.58 -15.76
N SER A 39 -20.52 -9.10 -15.66
CA SER A 39 -20.93 -9.90 -14.51
C SER A 39 -20.12 -11.19 -14.38
N TYR A 40 -19.81 -11.86 -15.50
CA TYR A 40 -18.91 -13.03 -15.53
C TYR A 40 -17.46 -12.65 -15.26
N PHE A 41 -16.99 -11.52 -15.76
CA PHE A 41 -15.65 -11.01 -15.45
C PHE A 41 -15.49 -10.80 -13.93
N LEU A 42 -16.48 -10.17 -13.28
CA LEU A 42 -16.48 -10.02 -11.83
C LEU A 42 -16.56 -11.37 -11.09
N LEU A 43 -17.24 -12.37 -11.65
CA LEU A 43 -17.28 -13.71 -11.08
C LEU A 43 -15.91 -14.41 -11.15
N VAL A 44 -15.14 -14.23 -12.23
CA VAL A 44 -13.83 -14.90 -12.37
C VAL A 44 -12.79 -14.24 -11.44
N PHE A 45 -12.70 -12.92 -11.43
CA PHE A 45 -11.64 -12.22 -10.69
C PHE A 45 -12.02 -11.91 -9.23
N PHE A 46 -13.29 -11.68 -8.94
CA PHE A 46 -13.79 -11.29 -7.62
C PHE A 46 -14.93 -12.20 -7.15
N GLY A 47 -15.01 -13.42 -7.70
CA GLY A 47 -16.05 -14.40 -7.42
C GLY A 47 -16.14 -14.77 -5.95
N ILE A 48 -15.01 -15.09 -5.33
CA ILE A 48 -14.92 -15.46 -3.90
C ILE A 48 -15.53 -14.38 -2.99
N PHE A 49 -15.39 -13.11 -3.36
CA PHE A 49 -15.92 -11.97 -2.61
C PHE A 49 -17.39 -11.63 -2.94
N GLY A 50 -18.00 -12.32 -3.91
CA GLY A 50 -19.40 -12.10 -4.31
C GLY A 50 -19.63 -10.80 -5.11
N ALA A 51 -18.59 -10.24 -5.74
CA ALA A 51 -18.67 -8.93 -6.40
C ALA A 51 -19.68 -8.90 -7.57
N HIS A 52 -19.84 -9.99 -8.30
CA HIS A 52 -20.85 -10.14 -9.36
C HIS A 52 -22.29 -10.02 -8.82
N ARG A 53 -22.58 -10.56 -7.63
CA ARG A 53 -23.89 -10.40 -6.96
C ARG A 53 -24.12 -8.97 -6.49
N LEU A 54 -23.09 -8.30 -5.98
CA LEU A 54 -23.14 -6.88 -5.63
C LEU A 54 -23.38 -6.01 -6.86
N TYR A 55 -22.69 -6.31 -7.97
CA TYR A 55 -22.90 -5.64 -9.25
C TYR A 55 -24.34 -5.76 -9.73
N LEU A 56 -25.00 -6.91 -9.56
CA LEU A 56 -26.41 -7.09 -9.93
C LEU A 56 -27.42 -6.56 -8.89
N ARG A 57 -26.97 -5.82 -7.87
CA ARG A 57 -27.78 -5.29 -6.75
C ARG A 57 -28.40 -6.36 -5.83
N CYS A 58 -27.88 -7.58 -5.86
CA CYS A 58 -28.29 -8.67 -4.97
C CYS A 58 -27.49 -8.62 -3.65
N TYR A 59 -27.64 -7.52 -2.91
CA TYR A 59 -26.77 -7.17 -1.77
C TYR A 59 -26.78 -8.19 -0.62
N ARG A 60 -27.97 -8.67 -0.22
CA ARG A 60 -28.10 -9.62 0.90
C ARG A 60 -27.36 -10.91 0.60
N SER A 61 -27.60 -11.49 -0.58
CA SER A 61 -26.90 -12.69 -1.02
C SER A 61 -25.43 -12.43 -1.29
N GLY A 62 -25.04 -11.27 -1.85
CA GLY A 62 -23.65 -10.95 -2.18
C GLY A 62 -22.75 -10.82 -0.95
N ILE A 63 -23.24 -10.21 0.14
CA ILE A 63 -22.49 -10.08 1.39
C ILE A 63 -22.42 -11.41 2.14
N LEU A 64 -23.54 -12.14 2.24
CA LEU A 64 -23.53 -13.47 2.86
C LEU A 64 -22.57 -14.42 2.12
N TYR A 65 -22.54 -14.31 0.79
CA TYR A 65 -21.61 -15.02 -0.06
C TYR A 65 -20.15 -14.58 0.21
N GLY A 66 -19.85 -13.28 0.26
CA GLY A 66 -18.50 -12.79 0.56
C GLY A 66 -18.00 -13.19 1.96
N LEU A 67 -18.85 -13.12 2.98
CA LEU A 67 -18.53 -13.54 4.36
C LEU A 67 -18.26 -15.04 4.51
N THR A 68 -18.80 -15.84 3.58
CA THR A 68 -18.62 -17.30 3.56
C THR A 68 -17.58 -17.72 2.53
N PHE A 69 -16.86 -16.76 1.93
CA PHE A 69 -15.91 -16.98 0.81
C PHE A 69 -16.55 -17.81 -0.32
N GLY A 70 -17.79 -17.47 -0.66
CA GLY A 70 -18.64 -18.16 -1.62
C GLY A 70 -19.20 -19.50 -1.16
N PHE A 71 -19.24 -19.74 0.14
CA PHE A 71 -19.45 -21.06 0.76
C PHE A 71 -18.41 -22.07 0.22
N LEU A 72 -17.14 -21.83 0.57
CA LEU A 72 -15.97 -22.69 0.30
C LEU A 72 -15.72 -22.98 -1.19
N GLY A 73 -15.99 -22.01 -2.06
CA GLY A 73 -15.73 -22.11 -3.51
C GLY A 73 -16.84 -22.79 -4.32
N ILE A 74 -17.76 -23.52 -3.69
CA ILE A 74 -18.91 -24.16 -4.37
C ILE A 74 -19.84 -23.11 -4.98
N GLY A 75 -20.01 -21.98 -4.30
CA GLY A 75 -20.85 -20.89 -4.79
C GLY A 75 -20.40 -20.31 -6.13
N ILE A 76 -19.10 -20.41 -6.49
CA ILE A 76 -18.59 -19.86 -7.75
C ILE A 76 -19.12 -20.71 -8.90
N VAL A 77 -19.11 -22.03 -8.71
CA VAL A 77 -19.63 -23.00 -9.68
C VAL A 77 -21.14 -22.82 -9.87
N LEU A 78 -21.89 -22.64 -8.79
CA LEU A 78 -23.32 -22.37 -8.87
C LEU A 78 -23.63 -21.05 -9.57
N ASP A 79 -22.79 -20.03 -9.35
CA ASP A 79 -22.99 -18.71 -9.94
C ASP A 79 -22.71 -18.65 -11.44
N ILE A 80 -21.92 -19.58 -12.00
CA ILE A 80 -21.78 -19.72 -13.47
C ILE A 80 -23.15 -19.90 -14.12
N PHE A 81 -24.06 -20.66 -13.50
CA PHE A 81 -25.42 -20.90 -14.00
C PHE A 81 -26.43 -19.85 -13.51
N LEU A 82 -26.20 -19.24 -12.35
CA LEU A 82 -27.18 -18.33 -11.72
C LEU A 82 -27.10 -16.88 -12.23
N VAL A 83 -25.93 -16.42 -12.70
CA VAL A 83 -25.72 -15.04 -13.19
C VAL A 83 -26.76 -14.58 -14.25
N PRO A 84 -27.13 -15.38 -15.27
CA PRO A 84 -28.16 -15.00 -16.23
C PRO A 84 -29.53 -14.71 -15.59
N PHE A 85 -29.93 -15.52 -14.61
CA PHE A 85 -31.18 -15.33 -13.88
C PHE A 85 -31.14 -14.09 -13.00
N LEU A 86 -30.02 -13.84 -12.33
CA LEU A 86 -29.80 -12.63 -11.52
C LEU A 86 -29.85 -11.37 -12.39
N LEU A 87 -29.26 -11.40 -13.59
CA LEU A 87 -29.31 -10.28 -14.53
C LEU A 87 -30.75 -10.02 -15.00
N LYS A 88 -31.50 -11.07 -15.31
CA LYS A 88 -32.92 -10.96 -15.69
C LYS A 88 -33.77 -10.37 -14.57
N ALA A 89 -33.56 -10.82 -13.33
CA ALA A 89 -34.23 -10.28 -12.15
C ALA A 89 -33.85 -8.81 -11.88
N TYR A 90 -32.59 -8.45 -12.06
CA TYR A 90 -32.12 -7.06 -11.96
C TYR A 90 -32.82 -6.17 -13.00
N ARG A 91 -32.86 -6.59 -14.28
CA ARG A 91 -33.51 -5.83 -15.36
C ARG A 91 -35.00 -5.63 -15.09
N LYS A 92 -35.70 -6.69 -14.65
CA LYS A 92 -37.13 -6.62 -14.30
C LYS A 92 -37.41 -5.62 -13.17
N ASN A 93 -36.54 -5.55 -12.18
CA ASN A 93 -36.70 -4.68 -11.02
C ASN A 93 -35.93 -3.35 -11.15
N LYS A 94 -35.41 -3.02 -12.34
CA LYS A 94 -34.56 -1.84 -12.57
C LYS A 94 -35.34 -0.55 -12.36
N ASP A 95 -36.58 -0.50 -12.83
CA ASP A 95 -37.42 0.71 -12.78
C ASP A 95 -37.97 0.97 -11.38
N GLN A 96 -38.35 -0.09 -10.65
CA GLN A 96 -38.80 0.01 -9.25
C GLN A 96 -37.64 0.30 -8.27
N ASN A 97 -36.43 -0.14 -8.59
CA ASN A 97 -35.21 0.16 -7.81
C ASN A 97 -34.37 1.25 -8.47
N ARG A 98 -34.95 2.11 -9.31
CA ARG A 98 -34.28 3.32 -9.79
C ARG A 98 -33.92 4.11 -8.54
N SER A 99 -32.63 4.18 -8.24
CA SER A 99 -32.19 4.89 -7.04
C SER A 99 -32.48 6.37 -7.28
N GLU A 100 -33.10 7.06 -6.32
CA GLU A 100 -33.29 8.54 -6.30
C GLU A 100 -31.97 9.31 -6.62
N TRP A 101 -30.86 8.59 -6.49
CA TRP A 101 -29.45 8.90 -6.65
C TRP A 101 -28.87 8.88 -8.07
N GLN A 102 -29.60 8.40 -9.07
CA GLN A 102 -29.07 8.29 -10.45
C GLN A 102 -29.31 9.54 -11.29
N ASP A 103 -30.16 10.45 -10.81
CA ASP A 103 -30.45 11.72 -11.47
C ASP A 103 -29.43 12.82 -11.06
N MET A 104 -28.23 12.46 -10.59
CA MET A 104 -27.24 13.40 -10.02
C MET A 104 -26.67 14.42 -11.02
N ALA A 105 -26.79 14.15 -12.33
CA ALA A 105 -26.52 15.16 -13.36
C ALA A 105 -27.46 16.37 -13.26
N LYS A 106 -28.66 16.23 -12.67
CA LYS A 106 -29.57 17.36 -12.40
C LYS A 106 -29.08 18.28 -11.29
N TYR A 107 -28.28 17.80 -10.34
CA TYR A 107 -27.97 18.54 -9.11
C TYR A 107 -26.73 19.41 -9.18
N GLU A 108 -25.88 19.30 -10.21
CA GLU A 108 -24.68 20.13 -10.31
C GLU A 108 -25.02 21.64 -10.31
N THR A 109 -26.16 22.00 -10.90
CA THR A 109 -26.70 23.36 -10.92
C THR A 109 -27.30 23.77 -9.57
N TYR A 110 -28.12 22.90 -8.94
CA TYR A 110 -28.73 23.18 -7.62
C TYR A 110 -27.72 23.27 -6.46
N ILE A 111 -26.66 22.45 -6.50
CA ILE A 111 -25.55 22.47 -5.54
C ILE A 111 -24.81 23.82 -5.60
N LYS A 112 -24.66 24.40 -6.81
CA LYS A 112 -23.99 25.69 -6.99
C LYS A 112 -24.79 26.85 -6.39
N GLU A 113 -26.12 26.80 -6.40
CA GLU A 113 -26.97 27.95 -6.05
C GLU A 113 -27.58 27.92 -4.64
N SER A 114 -27.88 26.74 -4.08
CA SER A 114 -28.64 26.64 -2.82
C SER A 114 -27.88 25.99 -1.65
N LEU A 115 -28.33 26.22 -0.42
CA LEU A 115 -27.86 25.55 0.81
C LEU A 115 -28.76 24.34 1.13
N PRO A 116 -28.23 23.26 1.72
CA PRO A 116 -29.01 22.08 2.09
C PRO A 116 -30.21 22.39 3.00
N ALA A 117 -31.32 21.68 2.80
CA ALA A 117 -32.55 21.88 3.59
C ALA A 117 -32.35 21.59 5.08
N TRP A 118 -31.52 20.61 5.41
CA TRP A 118 -31.19 20.23 6.79
C TRP A 118 -30.35 21.29 7.52
N CYS A 119 -29.79 22.29 6.82
CA CYS A 119 -29.06 23.40 7.44
C CYS A 119 -29.99 24.49 8.01
N LYS A 120 -31.28 24.52 7.63
CA LYS A 120 -32.22 25.59 7.99
C LYS A 120 -33.07 25.30 9.24
N LYS A 121 -32.99 24.09 9.81
CA LYS A 121 -33.83 23.66 10.94
C LYS A 121 -32.99 23.43 12.18
N GLU A 122 -33.02 24.35 13.15
CA GLU A 122 -32.43 24.10 14.47
C GLU A 122 -33.30 24.65 15.61
N LYS A 123 -33.69 23.78 16.54
CA LYS A 123 -34.15 24.17 17.88
C LYS A 123 -32.95 24.50 18.77
N THR A 124 -33.13 25.27 19.85
CA THR A 124 -32.04 25.79 20.72
C THR A 124 -31.07 24.71 21.24
N LEU A 125 -31.58 23.54 21.64
CA LEU A 125 -30.76 22.41 22.11
C LEU A 125 -30.00 21.70 20.97
N GLN A 126 -30.60 21.61 19.78
CA GLN A 126 -29.94 21.03 18.61
C GLN A 126 -28.81 21.91 18.10
N LYS A 127 -28.93 23.24 18.27
CA LYS A 127 -27.88 24.21 17.93
C LYS A 127 -26.57 23.95 18.68
N ILE A 128 -26.64 23.64 19.98
CA ILE A 128 -25.46 23.35 20.81
C ILE A 128 -24.80 22.03 20.38
N GLY A 129 -25.61 20.97 20.17
CA GLY A 129 -25.11 19.68 19.70
C GLY A 129 -24.43 19.79 18.32
N ASN A 130 -25.06 20.51 17.39
CA ASN A 130 -24.50 20.75 16.06
C ASN A 130 -23.21 21.59 16.12
N ALA A 131 -23.13 22.59 17.00
CA ALA A 131 -21.92 23.38 17.19
C ALA A 131 -20.76 22.52 17.72
N LEU A 132 -21.01 21.66 18.71
CA LEU A 132 -20.03 20.72 19.23
C LEU A 132 -19.58 19.74 18.14
N GLU A 133 -20.52 19.22 17.34
CA GLU A 133 -20.20 18.30 16.25
C GLU A 133 -19.33 18.98 15.18
N VAL A 134 -19.65 20.22 14.81
CA VAL A 134 -18.83 21.02 13.88
C VAL A 134 -17.43 21.25 14.44
N PHE A 135 -17.30 21.53 15.74
CA PHE A 135 -16.01 21.68 16.39
C PHE A 135 -15.20 20.38 16.38
N LEU A 136 -15.83 19.24 16.70
CA LEU A 136 -15.18 17.93 16.65
C LEU A 136 -14.75 17.54 15.23
N GLN A 137 -15.59 17.82 14.22
CA GLN A 137 -15.24 17.61 12.80
C GLN A 137 -14.01 18.46 12.42
N PHE A 138 -13.97 19.73 12.85
CA PHE A 138 -12.84 20.61 12.60
C PHE A 138 -11.55 20.11 13.26
N LEU A 139 -11.61 19.77 14.56
CA LEU A 139 -10.47 19.23 15.30
C LEU A 139 -9.95 17.94 14.66
N TYR A 140 -10.87 17.07 14.25
CA TYR A 140 -10.52 15.80 13.61
C TYR A 140 -9.81 15.98 12.26
N LEU A 141 -10.21 16.96 11.45
CA LEU A 141 -9.54 17.26 10.18
C LEU A 141 -8.08 17.71 10.36
N ILE A 142 -7.73 18.28 11.52
CA ILE A 142 -6.35 18.63 11.88
C ILE A 142 -5.57 17.41 12.38
N ILE A 143 -6.18 16.64 13.28
CA ILE A 143 -5.51 15.55 13.99
C ILE A 143 -5.31 14.31 13.10
N ALA A 144 -6.28 13.97 12.26
CA ALA A 144 -6.26 12.71 11.52
C ALA A 144 -5.02 12.52 10.62
N PRO A 145 -4.54 13.51 9.84
CA PRO A 145 -3.29 13.37 9.09
C PRO A 145 -2.07 13.12 9.97
N ILE A 146 -2.02 13.74 11.16
CA ILE A 146 -0.92 13.56 12.13
C ILE A 146 -0.95 12.16 12.71
N VAL A 147 -2.12 11.66 13.10
CA VAL A 147 -2.28 10.31 13.64
C VAL A 147 -1.91 9.26 12.60
N ILE A 148 -2.34 9.43 11.34
CA ILE A 148 -1.92 8.56 10.23
C ILE A 148 -0.40 8.65 10.02
N GLY A 149 0.15 9.87 10.15
CA GLY A 149 1.57 10.21 10.31
C GLY A 149 2.31 9.26 11.24
N VAL A 150 1.95 9.34 12.52
CA VAL A 150 2.57 8.60 13.62
C VAL A 150 2.38 7.10 13.49
N VAL A 151 1.16 6.65 13.18
CA VAL A 151 0.84 5.22 13.00
C VAL A 151 1.77 4.58 11.96
N SER A 152 1.95 5.24 10.83
CA SER A 152 2.76 4.68 9.75
C SER A 152 4.26 4.65 10.07
N VAL A 153 4.76 5.59 10.89
CA VAL A 153 6.13 5.55 11.44
C VAL A 153 6.28 4.36 12.39
N ILE A 154 5.32 4.17 13.31
CA ILE A 154 5.31 3.06 14.28
C ILE A 154 5.35 1.71 13.56
N PHE A 155 4.58 1.55 12.48
CA PHE A 155 4.51 0.29 11.73
C PHE A 155 5.64 0.10 10.70
N TRP A 156 6.57 1.06 10.58
CA TRP A 156 7.70 1.00 9.64
C TRP A 156 7.26 0.66 8.19
N GLN A 157 6.06 1.10 7.79
CA GLN A 157 5.48 0.92 6.46
C GLN A 157 5.26 2.29 5.81
N PRO A 158 6.35 2.99 5.44
CA PRO A 158 6.31 4.43 5.22
C PRO A 158 5.57 4.80 3.91
N ALA A 159 5.47 3.91 2.92
CA ALA A 159 5.02 4.30 1.59
C ALA A 159 3.50 4.28 1.35
N MET A 160 2.77 3.27 1.83
CA MET A 160 1.47 2.93 1.23
C MET A 160 0.28 3.77 1.74
N PRO A 161 0.02 3.91 3.06
CA PRO A 161 -1.14 4.66 3.56
C PRO A 161 -1.09 6.15 3.21
N PHE A 162 0.12 6.73 3.10
CA PHE A 162 0.30 8.16 2.82
C PHE A 162 0.18 8.53 1.37
N VAL A 163 0.63 7.70 0.43
CA VAL A 163 0.38 7.97 -0.99
C VAL A 163 -1.14 8.03 -1.21
N LEU A 164 -1.91 7.14 -0.59
CA LEU A 164 -3.37 7.21 -0.64
C LEU A 164 -3.95 8.47 0.03
N LEU A 165 -3.47 8.83 1.22
CA LEU A 165 -3.92 10.05 1.93
C LEU A 165 -3.59 11.32 1.13
N LEU A 166 -2.36 11.45 0.63
CA LEU A 166 -1.87 12.49 -0.27
C LEU A 166 -2.78 12.60 -1.50
N TRP A 167 -3.10 11.48 -2.15
CA TRP A 167 -3.95 11.44 -3.33
C TRP A 167 -5.41 11.84 -3.04
N VAL A 168 -5.98 11.32 -1.96
CA VAL A 168 -7.33 11.63 -1.47
C VAL A 168 -7.45 13.13 -1.18
N VAL A 169 -6.47 13.67 -0.46
CA VAL A 169 -6.42 15.07 -0.05
C VAL A 169 -6.21 16.00 -1.24
N LEU A 170 -5.23 15.72 -2.12
CA LEU A 170 -4.99 16.50 -3.34
C LEU A 170 -6.24 16.58 -4.22
N PHE A 171 -6.99 15.47 -4.33
CA PHE A 171 -8.14 15.36 -5.21
C PHE A 171 -9.44 15.93 -4.60
N LEU A 172 -9.62 15.82 -3.28
CA LEU A 172 -10.76 16.40 -2.55
C LEU A 172 -10.66 17.93 -2.42
N SER A 173 -9.45 18.41 -2.15
CA SER A 173 -9.12 19.81 -1.84
C SER A 173 -9.38 20.78 -2.99
N SER A 174 -9.00 20.39 -4.21
CA SER A 174 -8.68 21.40 -5.20
C SER A 174 -9.77 21.56 -6.25
N SER A 175 -10.73 22.46 -5.98
CA SER A 175 -11.65 22.95 -7.02
C SER A 175 -10.90 23.62 -8.18
N SER A 176 -9.72 24.23 -7.91
CA SER A 176 -8.86 24.81 -8.95
C SER A 176 -8.20 23.76 -9.81
N LEU A 177 -7.71 22.66 -9.23
CA LEU A 177 -7.11 21.54 -9.97
C LEU A 177 -8.17 20.84 -10.82
N LYS A 178 -9.38 20.64 -10.31
CA LYS A 178 -10.52 20.15 -11.10
C LYS A 178 -10.83 21.06 -12.29
N LYS A 179 -10.90 22.38 -12.09
CA LYS A 179 -11.14 23.35 -13.18
C LYS A 179 -10.01 23.38 -14.20
N HIS A 180 -8.75 23.45 -13.75
CA HIS A 180 -7.57 23.45 -14.62
C HIS A 180 -7.41 22.16 -15.41
N LEU A 181 -7.68 21.02 -14.78
CA LEU A 181 -7.53 19.75 -15.44
C LEU A 181 -8.76 19.38 -16.29
N ALA A 182 -9.98 19.81 -15.92
CA ALA A 182 -11.16 19.68 -16.78
C ALA A 182 -11.06 20.54 -18.06
N GLN A 183 -10.30 21.63 -18.03
CA GLN A 183 -9.94 22.41 -19.23
C GLN A 183 -9.01 21.63 -20.17
N ARG A 184 -8.30 20.59 -19.70
CA ARG A 184 -7.48 19.72 -20.55
C ARG A 184 -8.25 18.43 -20.85
N SER A 185 -8.40 18.11 -22.14
CA SER A 185 -9.13 16.91 -22.61
C SER A 185 -8.64 15.58 -22.03
N LEU A 186 -7.43 15.55 -21.47
CA LEU A 186 -6.81 14.40 -20.82
C LEU A 186 -7.66 13.77 -19.71
N TRP A 187 -8.51 14.54 -19.01
CA TRP A 187 -9.33 14.01 -17.91
C TRP A 187 -10.34 12.95 -18.34
N ARG A 188 -10.95 13.12 -19.52
CA ARG A 188 -11.91 12.13 -20.06
C ARG A 188 -11.23 10.85 -20.55
N HIS A 189 -9.92 10.87 -20.75
CA HIS A 189 -9.17 9.75 -21.33
C HIS A 189 -8.53 8.84 -20.28
N VAL A 190 -8.52 9.22 -18.99
CA VAL A 190 -8.01 8.38 -17.90
C VAL A 190 -9.19 7.79 -17.12
N PRO A 191 -9.56 6.52 -17.33
CA PRO A 191 -10.78 5.93 -16.76
C PRO A 191 -10.85 6.02 -15.23
N PHE A 192 -9.72 5.93 -14.54
CA PHE A 192 -9.64 6.00 -13.08
C PHE A 192 -9.96 7.39 -12.52
N LEU A 193 -9.47 8.46 -13.15
CA LEU A 193 -9.71 9.83 -12.69
C LEU A 193 -11.17 10.23 -12.89
N GLU A 194 -11.76 9.82 -14.02
CA GLU A 194 -13.18 10.00 -14.30
C GLU A 194 -14.04 9.24 -13.28
N PHE A 195 -13.69 7.97 -12.99
CA PHE A 195 -14.36 7.20 -11.95
C PHE A 195 -14.33 7.92 -10.59
N LEU A 196 -13.16 8.41 -10.17
CA LEU A 196 -12.99 9.11 -8.90
C LEU A 196 -13.78 10.43 -8.85
N HIS A 197 -13.79 11.17 -9.95
CA HIS A 197 -14.55 12.40 -10.08
C HIS A 197 -16.06 12.16 -9.87
N GLN A 198 -16.60 11.16 -10.57
CA GLN A 198 -17.99 10.77 -10.45
C GLN A 198 -18.35 10.34 -9.03
N ARG A 199 -17.47 9.58 -8.35
CA ARG A 199 -17.69 9.18 -6.95
C ARG A 199 -17.77 10.38 -6.01
N ILE A 200 -16.95 11.41 -6.22
CA ILE A 200 -17.01 12.63 -5.41
C ILE A 200 -18.28 13.42 -5.65
N LEU A 201 -18.67 13.62 -6.91
CA LEU A 201 -19.93 14.29 -7.23
C LEU A 201 -21.13 13.57 -6.60
N GLN A 202 -21.11 12.24 -6.60
CA GLN A 202 -22.13 11.43 -5.96
C GLN A 202 -22.14 11.61 -4.43
N ALA A 203 -20.98 11.64 -3.79
CA ALA A 203 -20.89 11.91 -2.37
C ALA A 203 -21.40 13.32 -2.02
N GLU A 204 -21.06 14.32 -2.84
CA GLU A 204 -21.53 15.70 -2.65
C GLU A 204 -23.06 15.79 -2.72
N GLY A 205 -23.68 15.17 -3.75
CA GLY A 205 -25.14 15.10 -3.83
C GLY A 205 -25.77 14.31 -2.68
N PHE A 206 -25.09 13.25 -2.19
CA PHE A 206 -25.52 12.49 -1.01
C PHE A 206 -25.63 13.34 0.23
N TYR A 207 -24.55 14.02 0.58
CA TYR A 207 -24.53 14.87 1.75
C TYR A 207 -25.32 16.16 1.57
N PHE A 208 -25.65 16.55 0.33
CA PHE A 208 -26.58 17.65 0.08
C PHE A 208 -28.02 17.28 0.49
N GLN A 209 -28.47 16.07 0.15
CA GLN A 209 -29.82 15.60 0.48
C GLN A 209 -29.94 15.05 1.91
N HIS A 210 -28.86 14.46 2.42
CA HIS A 210 -28.86 13.74 3.69
C HIS A 210 -27.84 14.35 4.66
N GLN A 211 -28.31 14.69 5.86
CA GLN A 211 -27.41 15.15 6.92
C GLN A 211 -26.48 13.99 7.34
N PRO A 212 -25.14 14.21 7.37
CA PRO A 212 -24.23 13.24 7.94
C PRO A 212 -24.53 13.01 9.42
N LYS A 213 -24.25 11.81 9.92
CA LYS A 213 -24.35 11.54 11.36
C LYS A 213 -23.17 12.14 12.13
N SER A 214 -23.24 12.03 13.46
CA SER A 214 -22.09 12.29 14.33
C SER A 214 -20.85 11.54 13.86
N ILE A 215 -19.71 12.24 13.88
CA ILE A 215 -18.39 11.71 13.51
C ILE A 215 -18.03 10.41 14.24
N LEU A 216 -18.50 10.23 15.48
CA LEU A 216 -18.26 9.03 16.29
C LEU A 216 -18.82 7.76 15.64
N VAL A 217 -19.95 7.89 14.93
CA VAL A 217 -20.54 6.77 14.18
C VAL A 217 -19.62 6.33 13.04
N TYR A 218 -18.84 7.25 12.48
CA TYR A 218 -17.99 6.99 11.34
C TYR A 218 -16.63 6.39 11.72
N PHE A 219 -16.17 6.50 12.96
CA PHE A 219 -14.96 5.81 13.44
C PHE A 219 -15.12 4.29 13.42
N LEU A 220 -16.27 3.81 13.89
CA LEU A 220 -16.60 2.39 13.90
C LEU A 220 -17.27 1.95 12.59
N TYR A 221 -17.28 2.81 11.56
CA TYR A 221 -17.92 2.50 10.29
C TYR A 221 -17.42 1.18 9.71
N PRO A 222 -16.11 0.90 9.59
CA PRO A 222 -15.64 -0.36 8.98
C PRO A 222 -16.14 -1.62 9.70
N MET A 223 -16.31 -1.57 11.03
CA MET A 223 -16.78 -2.71 11.82
C MET A 223 -18.29 -2.96 11.67
N TRP A 224 -19.11 -1.91 11.69
CA TRP A 224 -20.57 -2.05 11.75
C TRP A 224 -21.24 -1.99 10.38
N MET A 225 -20.54 -1.43 9.40
CA MET A 225 -21.04 -1.23 8.04
C MET A 225 -21.44 -2.54 7.32
N PRO A 226 -20.69 -3.67 7.40
CA PRO A 226 -21.11 -4.92 6.76
C PRO A 226 -22.51 -5.36 7.19
N PHE A 227 -22.86 -5.08 8.45
CA PHE A 227 -24.17 -5.37 9.01
C PHE A 227 -25.24 -4.36 8.56
N LEU A 228 -24.91 -3.06 8.53
CA LEU A 228 -25.88 -2.00 8.20
C LEU A 228 -26.38 -2.03 6.75
N ILE A 229 -25.58 -2.51 5.81
CA ILE A 229 -25.95 -2.64 4.39
C ILE A 229 -27.14 -3.61 4.22
N LEU A 230 -27.26 -4.62 5.07
CA LEU A 230 -28.29 -5.67 4.97
C LEU A 230 -29.71 -5.13 5.24
N PHE A 231 -29.81 -4.10 6.08
CA PHE A 231 -31.08 -3.64 6.65
C PHE A 231 -31.59 -2.33 6.05
N LYS A 232 -30.71 -1.39 5.64
CA LYS A 232 -31.14 -0.05 5.22
C LYS A 232 -30.64 0.32 3.83
N PRO A 233 -31.53 0.57 2.84
CA PRO A 233 -31.12 0.95 1.47
C PRO A 233 -30.23 2.19 1.47
N LYS A 234 -30.57 3.19 2.27
CA LYS A 234 -29.81 4.44 2.45
C LYS A 234 -28.35 4.22 2.87
N ARG A 235 -28.06 3.16 3.65
CA ARG A 235 -26.69 2.85 4.11
C ARG A 235 -25.85 2.23 3.01
N ARG A 236 -26.48 1.60 2.01
CA ARG A 236 -25.78 1.04 0.86
C ARG A 236 -25.24 2.15 -0.04
N GLU A 237 -26.04 3.19 -0.23
CA GLU A 237 -25.68 4.37 -1.02
C GLU A 237 -24.54 5.17 -0.38
N GLU A 238 -24.59 5.34 0.94
CA GLU A 238 -23.49 5.93 1.70
C GLU A 238 -22.19 5.13 1.55
N LEU A 239 -22.27 3.80 1.61
CA LEU A 239 -21.12 2.93 1.32
C LEU A 239 -20.57 3.18 -0.09
N TYR A 240 -21.42 3.26 -1.11
CA TYR A 240 -20.95 3.47 -2.48
C TYR A 240 -20.10 4.73 -2.63
N CYS A 241 -20.31 5.74 -1.76
CA CYS A 241 -19.47 6.93 -1.70
C CYS A 241 -18.05 6.63 -1.18
N TYR A 242 -17.89 5.64 -0.30
CA TYR A 242 -16.61 5.20 0.26
C TYR A 242 -15.95 4.05 -0.52
N LEU A 243 -16.64 3.43 -1.48
CA LEU A 243 -16.17 2.24 -2.18
C LEU A 243 -14.78 2.43 -2.80
N TRP A 244 -14.49 3.60 -3.36
CA TRP A 244 -13.19 3.90 -3.95
C TRP A 244 -12.07 4.04 -2.90
N ILE A 245 -12.39 4.52 -1.69
CA ILE A 245 -11.45 4.56 -0.56
C ILE A 245 -11.09 3.14 -0.16
N ILE A 246 -12.09 2.25 -0.10
CA ILE A 246 -11.92 0.83 0.22
C ILE A 246 -11.13 0.10 -0.88
N LEU A 247 -11.50 0.28 -2.14
CA LEU A 247 -10.81 -0.36 -3.27
C LEU A 247 -9.37 0.13 -3.43
N GLY A 248 -9.15 1.44 -3.28
CA GLY A 248 -7.81 2.02 -3.31
C GLY A 248 -6.93 1.43 -2.21
N SER A 249 -7.45 1.35 -0.99
CA SER A 249 -6.70 0.79 0.15
C SER A 249 -6.42 -0.71 0.01
N LEU A 250 -7.37 -1.51 -0.51
CA LEU A 250 -7.14 -2.92 -0.85
C LEU A 250 -6.06 -3.09 -1.93
N GLY A 251 -6.07 -2.25 -2.97
CA GLY A 251 -5.06 -2.29 -4.04
C GLY A 251 -3.65 -2.02 -3.53
N LEU A 252 -3.49 -1.10 -2.58
CA LEU A 252 -2.17 -0.82 -1.99
C LEU A 252 -1.65 -1.95 -1.11
N ILE A 253 -2.52 -2.59 -0.32
CA ILE A 253 -2.14 -3.77 0.47
C ILE A 253 -1.70 -4.89 -0.45
N PHE A 254 -2.48 -5.15 -1.50
CA PHE A 254 -2.13 -6.17 -2.48
C PHE A 254 -0.77 -5.87 -3.13
N SER A 255 -0.53 -4.62 -3.54
CA SER A 255 0.77 -4.20 -4.08
C SER A 255 1.91 -4.38 -3.07
N GLY A 256 1.68 -4.07 -1.78
CA GLY A 256 2.66 -4.27 -0.71
C GLY A 256 2.97 -5.74 -0.46
N MET A 257 1.95 -6.60 -0.49
CA MET A 257 2.10 -8.05 -0.38
C MET A 257 2.88 -8.63 -1.57
N VAL A 258 2.58 -8.19 -2.80
CA VAL A 258 3.33 -8.59 -4.00
C VAL A 258 4.79 -8.14 -3.92
N TYR A 259 5.04 -6.91 -3.46
CA TYR A 259 6.39 -6.40 -3.26
C TYR A 259 7.17 -7.24 -2.24
N LEU A 260 6.58 -7.54 -1.08
CA LEU A 260 7.20 -8.41 -0.08
C LEU A 260 7.47 -9.82 -0.64
N ALA A 261 6.49 -10.41 -1.32
CA ALA A 261 6.65 -11.72 -1.95
C ALA A 261 7.78 -11.74 -3.01
N SER A 262 8.02 -10.61 -3.69
CA SER A 262 9.10 -10.49 -4.67
C SER A 262 10.49 -10.30 -4.05
N LEU A 263 10.58 -9.75 -2.84
CA LEU A 263 11.85 -9.54 -2.13
C LEU A 263 12.41 -10.82 -1.50
N PHE A 264 11.54 -11.73 -1.08
CA PHE A 264 11.93 -13.01 -0.48
C PHE A 264 12.02 -14.09 -1.55
N SER A 265 13.22 -14.36 -2.06
CA SER A 265 13.49 -15.50 -2.94
C SER A 265 13.28 -16.80 -2.17
N PHE A 266 12.27 -17.57 -2.56
CA PHE A 266 11.73 -18.70 -1.82
C PHE A 266 12.74 -19.84 -1.57
N GLN A 267 13.10 -20.05 -0.31
CA GLN A 267 13.39 -21.37 0.25
C GLN A 267 12.48 -21.53 1.48
N TYR A 268 11.55 -22.49 1.43
CA TYR A 268 10.48 -22.67 2.42
C TYR A 268 11.06 -23.09 3.78
N SER A 269 11.22 -22.14 4.70
CA SER A 269 11.41 -22.41 6.13
C SER A 269 10.15 -22.01 6.92
N SER A 270 9.88 -22.70 8.03
CA SER A 270 8.77 -22.41 8.95
C SER A 270 8.82 -20.99 9.51
N THR A 271 10.02 -20.42 9.61
CA THR A 271 10.26 -19.03 10.04
C THR A 271 9.74 -18.02 9.03
N LEU A 272 9.91 -18.27 7.72
CA LEU A 272 9.39 -17.39 6.65
C LEU A 272 7.87 -17.35 6.63
N GLN A 273 7.21 -18.51 6.85
CA GLN A 273 5.75 -18.56 6.95
C GLN A 273 5.25 -17.75 8.13
N THR A 274 5.89 -17.89 9.30
CA THR A 274 5.54 -17.12 10.50
C THR A 274 5.69 -15.63 10.25
N LEU A 275 6.78 -15.20 9.59
CA LEU A 275 7.04 -13.81 9.24
C LEU A 275 6.00 -13.24 8.24
N LEU A 276 5.64 -14.01 7.21
CA LEU A 276 4.63 -13.58 6.23
C LEU A 276 3.24 -13.47 6.88
N VAL A 277 2.89 -14.37 7.79
CA VAL A 277 1.63 -14.33 8.53
C VAL A 277 1.59 -13.12 9.46
N THR A 278 2.64 -12.88 10.26
CA THR A 278 2.72 -11.72 11.15
C THR A 278 2.67 -10.42 10.37
N GLN A 279 3.41 -10.32 9.26
CA GLN A 279 3.38 -9.15 8.40
C GLN A 279 1.99 -8.96 7.78
N GLY A 280 1.37 -10.02 7.27
CA GLY A 280 0.00 -9.99 6.75
C GLY A 280 -1.02 -9.48 7.78
N MET A 281 -0.90 -9.91 9.05
CA MET A 281 -1.72 -9.40 10.15
C MET A 281 -1.49 -7.91 10.40
N VAL A 282 -0.23 -7.44 10.36
CA VAL A 282 0.11 -6.02 10.50
C VAL A 282 -0.53 -5.19 9.37
N TRP A 283 -0.38 -5.62 8.11
CA TRP A 283 -1.00 -4.93 6.96
C TRP A 283 -2.53 -4.88 7.07
N PHE A 284 -3.15 -5.97 7.49
CA PHE A 284 -4.60 -6.01 7.70
C PHE A 284 -5.04 -5.10 8.87
N GLY A 285 -4.28 -5.06 9.97
CA GLY A 285 -4.51 -4.13 11.06
C GLY A 285 -4.38 -2.67 10.61
N SER A 286 -3.31 -2.34 9.89
CA SER A 286 -3.09 -0.99 9.33
C SER A 286 -4.20 -0.58 8.36
N PHE A 287 -4.72 -1.51 7.57
CA PHE A 287 -5.88 -1.28 6.69
C PHE A 287 -7.13 -0.89 7.47
N LEU A 288 -7.48 -1.63 8.51
CA LEU A 288 -8.64 -1.33 9.34
C LEU A 288 -8.53 0.03 10.01
N VAL A 289 -7.34 0.35 10.55
CA VAL A 289 -7.05 1.66 11.14
C VAL A 289 -7.17 2.77 10.08
N PHE A 290 -6.62 2.57 8.89
CA PHE A 290 -6.73 3.53 7.80
C PHE A 290 -8.19 3.78 7.39
N LEU A 291 -9.00 2.73 7.25
CA LEU A 291 -10.44 2.89 6.96
C LEU A 291 -11.17 3.64 8.09
N ALA A 292 -10.88 3.29 9.34
CA ALA A 292 -11.47 3.94 10.51
C ALA A 292 -11.13 5.43 10.57
N LEU A 293 -9.97 5.84 10.04
CA LEU A 293 -9.55 7.24 10.04
C LEU A 293 -10.00 8.02 8.78
N SER A 294 -9.95 7.41 7.61
CA SER A 294 -10.24 8.06 6.32
C SER A 294 -11.73 8.33 6.08
N ILE A 295 -12.61 7.44 6.53
CA ILE A 295 -14.08 7.59 6.40
C ILE A 295 -14.62 8.81 7.16
N PRO A 296 -14.34 9.00 8.48
CA PRO A 296 -14.77 10.20 9.19
C PRO A 296 -14.11 11.47 8.65
N TYR A 297 -12.89 11.37 8.13
CA TYR A 297 -12.19 12.51 7.50
C TYR A 297 -12.93 12.96 6.24
N PHE A 298 -13.20 12.03 5.32
CA PHE A 298 -13.96 12.29 4.10
C PHE A 298 -15.35 12.85 4.40
N THR A 299 -16.05 12.27 5.38
CA THR A 299 -17.41 12.68 5.75
C THR A 299 -17.42 14.10 6.33
N SER A 300 -16.47 14.41 7.21
CA SER A 300 -16.30 15.75 7.79
C SER A 300 -15.99 16.78 6.70
N PHE A 301 -15.09 16.44 5.77
CA PHE A 301 -14.76 17.30 4.64
C PHE A 301 -15.98 17.56 3.74
N MET A 302 -16.75 16.53 3.39
CA MET A 302 -17.97 16.68 2.59
C MET A 302 -19.04 17.51 3.29
N SER A 303 -19.23 17.33 4.60
CA SER A 303 -20.12 18.14 5.44
C SER A 303 -19.81 19.64 5.34
N PHE A 304 -18.53 20.03 5.46
CA PHE A 304 -18.14 21.44 5.33
C PHE A 304 -18.25 21.96 3.90
N LYS A 305 -17.98 21.09 2.91
CA LYS A 305 -18.08 21.44 1.50
C LYS A 305 -19.52 21.72 1.06
N THR A 306 -20.48 20.88 1.46
CA THR A 306 -21.90 21.06 1.13
C THR A 306 -22.51 22.27 1.85
N LYS A 307 -21.98 22.65 3.03
CA LYS A 307 -22.31 23.91 3.73
C LYS A 307 -21.73 25.16 3.06
N LYS A 308 -20.98 25.03 1.96
CA LYS A 308 -20.29 26.13 1.25
C LYS A 308 -19.34 26.95 2.15
N ASN A 309 -18.77 26.34 3.19
CA ASN A 309 -17.76 27.01 4.02
C ASN A 309 -16.41 27.03 3.29
N GLN A 310 -16.26 27.96 2.35
CA GLN A 310 -15.10 28.02 1.46
C GLN A 310 -13.77 28.16 2.21
N MET A 311 -13.76 28.91 3.32
CA MET A 311 -12.56 29.10 4.14
C MET A 311 -12.05 27.77 4.68
N VAL A 312 -12.93 27.01 5.34
CA VAL A 312 -12.60 25.71 5.92
C VAL A 312 -12.14 24.72 4.86
N THR A 313 -12.85 24.64 3.72
CA THR A 313 -12.45 23.74 2.62
C THR A 313 -11.09 24.10 2.01
N LYS A 314 -10.77 25.39 1.87
CA LYS A 314 -9.47 25.85 1.34
C LYS A 314 -8.35 25.58 2.34
N ILE A 315 -8.56 25.86 3.62
CA ILE A 315 -7.56 25.64 4.68
C ILE A 315 -7.22 24.16 4.77
N PHE A 316 -8.21 23.27 4.91
CA PHE A 316 -7.94 21.84 5.03
C PHE A 316 -7.42 21.23 3.73
N GLY A 317 -7.89 21.75 2.61
CA GLY A 317 -7.37 21.38 1.32
C GLY A 317 -5.88 21.74 1.13
N GLY A 318 -5.45 22.90 1.60
CA GLY A 318 -4.06 23.33 1.58
C GLY A 318 -3.21 22.62 2.65
N TRP A 319 -3.74 22.50 3.87
CA TRP A 319 -3.08 21.83 4.99
C TRP A 319 -2.72 20.39 4.67
N GLY A 320 -3.67 19.66 4.09
CA GLY A 320 -3.41 18.30 3.69
C GLY A 320 -2.36 18.21 2.57
N LEU A 321 -2.29 19.17 1.65
CA LEU A 321 -1.24 19.22 0.61
C LEU A 321 0.13 19.44 1.25
N VAL A 322 0.27 20.43 2.14
CA VAL A 322 1.52 20.73 2.84
C VAL A 322 2.00 19.52 3.63
N PHE A 323 1.14 18.93 4.45
CA PHE A 323 1.51 17.78 5.29
C PHE A 323 1.94 16.60 4.43
N SER A 324 1.19 16.32 3.36
CA SER A 324 1.50 15.20 2.47
C SER A 324 2.79 15.44 1.67
N SER A 325 3.10 16.68 1.30
CA SER A 325 4.38 17.05 0.66
C SER A 325 5.57 16.93 1.61
N VAL A 326 5.46 17.45 2.85
CA VAL A 326 6.50 17.31 3.88
C VAL A 326 6.78 15.83 4.15
N PHE A 327 5.72 15.02 4.25
CA PHE A 327 5.86 13.60 4.48
C PHE A 327 6.43 12.88 3.25
N PHE A 328 6.03 13.24 2.02
CA PHE A 328 6.62 12.70 0.79
C PHE A 328 8.13 12.97 0.72
N VAL A 329 8.56 14.18 1.08
CA VAL A 329 9.98 14.52 1.21
C VAL A 329 10.64 13.66 2.28
N PHE A 330 10.01 13.49 3.44
CA PHE A 330 10.51 12.58 4.48
C PHE A 330 10.63 11.14 3.98
N LEU A 331 9.70 10.64 3.15
CA LEU A 331 9.78 9.32 2.52
C LEU A 331 10.94 9.19 1.55
N LEU A 332 11.20 10.22 0.76
CA LEU A 332 12.33 10.23 -0.17
C LEU A 332 13.68 10.28 0.55
N ILE A 333 13.74 10.95 1.71
CA ILE A 333 14.97 11.08 2.50
C ILE A 333 15.08 9.97 3.57
N SER A 334 14.01 9.23 3.87
CA SER A 334 14.03 8.13 4.83
C SER A 334 15.11 7.06 4.54
N PRO A 335 15.38 6.68 3.28
CA PRO A 335 16.52 5.81 2.93
C PRO A 335 17.89 6.41 3.25
N CYS A 336 18.01 7.73 3.37
CA CYS A 336 19.26 8.41 3.75
C CYS A 336 19.48 8.43 5.27
N PHE A 337 18.42 8.37 6.08
CA PHE A 337 18.51 8.41 7.55
C PHE A 337 18.56 7.04 8.20
N VAL A 338 17.92 6.06 7.58
CA VAL A 338 17.99 4.66 8.00
C VAL A 338 18.81 3.94 6.95
N SER A 339 20.01 3.50 7.31
CA SER A 339 20.87 2.67 6.46
C SER A 339 20.16 1.36 6.13
N TRP A 340 19.31 1.37 5.10
CA TRP A 340 18.61 0.20 4.57
C TRP A 340 19.56 -0.95 4.21
N GLU A 341 20.84 -0.66 4.01
CA GLU A 341 21.91 -1.65 3.82
C GLU A 341 22.13 -2.53 5.06
N THR A 342 21.85 -2.05 6.27
CA THR A 342 22.19 -2.80 7.51
C THR A 342 21.35 -4.06 7.68
N TYR A 343 20.02 -3.99 7.58
CA TYR A 343 19.17 -5.18 7.74
C TYR A 343 19.43 -6.25 6.67
N SER A 344 19.58 -5.83 5.40
CA SER A 344 19.84 -6.74 4.29
C SER A 344 21.22 -7.40 4.35
N HIS A 345 22.25 -6.67 4.77
CA HIS A 345 23.62 -7.19 4.86
C HIS A 345 23.79 -8.11 6.08
N GLN A 346 23.18 -7.74 7.21
CA GLN A 346 23.15 -8.55 8.44
C GLN A 346 22.48 -9.91 8.21
N ASP A 347 21.31 -9.93 7.57
CA ASP A 347 20.60 -11.18 7.27
C ASP A 347 21.41 -12.06 6.30
N ALA A 348 22.13 -11.45 5.35
CA ALA A 348 22.99 -12.16 4.43
C ALA A 348 24.18 -12.81 5.14
N ILE A 349 24.85 -12.10 6.06
CA ILE A 349 25.93 -12.66 6.88
C ILE A 349 25.43 -13.82 7.74
N ARG A 350 24.30 -13.61 8.45
CA ARG A 350 23.73 -14.62 9.34
C ARG A 350 23.33 -15.88 8.56
N SER A 351 22.62 -15.69 7.45
CA SER A 351 22.23 -16.79 6.57
C SER A 351 23.45 -17.55 6.04
N MET A 352 24.50 -16.83 5.63
CA MET A 352 25.72 -17.45 5.12
C MET A 352 26.45 -18.27 6.19
N LEU A 353 26.62 -17.72 7.40
CA LEU A 353 27.24 -18.44 8.53
C LEU A 353 26.44 -19.70 8.90
N CYS A 354 25.11 -19.62 8.97
CA CYS A 354 24.27 -20.78 9.25
C CYS A 354 24.34 -21.85 8.15
N LYS A 355 24.41 -21.45 6.87
CA LYS A 355 24.60 -22.39 5.75
C LYS A 355 25.94 -23.10 5.88
N LEU A 356 27.01 -22.35 6.12
CA LEU A 356 28.37 -22.87 6.25
C LEU A 356 28.56 -23.83 7.44
N GLN A 357 27.68 -23.79 8.44
CA GLN A 357 27.65 -24.77 9.53
C GLN A 357 26.93 -26.08 9.16
N ALA A 358 26.06 -26.08 8.14
CA ALA A 358 25.35 -27.27 7.70
C ALA A 358 26.19 -28.05 6.67
N ASN A 359 26.37 -29.35 6.88
CA ASN A 359 27.21 -30.22 6.04
C ASN A 359 26.89 -30.10 4.53
N GLN A 360 25.60 -29.95 4.18
CA GLN A 360 25.14 -29.80 2.79
C GLN A 360 25.81 -28.64 2.04
N TYR A 361 26.15 -27.54 2.72
CA TYR A 361 26.79 -26.37 2.10
C TYR A 361 28.26 -26.25 2.49
N LYS A 362 28.65 -26.77 3.66
CA LYS A 362 30.03 -26.81 4.13
C LYS A 362 30.95 -27.61 3.19
N GLU A 363 30.55 -28.82 2.80
CA GLU A 363 31.37 -29.69 1.93
C GLU A 363 31.65 -29.05 0.55
N PRO A 364 30.64 -28.55 -0.20
CA PRO A 364 30.89 -27.84 -1.46
C PRO A 364 31.77 -26.59 -1.28
N PHE A 365 31.61 -25.87 -0.17
CA PHE A 365 32.43 -24.70 0.11
C PHE A 365 33.89 -25.06 0.35
N GLN A 366 34.16 -26.14 1.10
CA GLN A 366 35.51 -26.67 1.31
C GLN A 366 36.14 -27.14 -0.01
N GLU A 367 35.37 -27.75 -0.91
CA GLU A 367 35.83 -28.12 -2.26
C GLU A 367 36.22 -26.89 -3.10
N ILE A 368 35.41 -25.83 -3.07
CA ILE A 368 35.74 -24.57 -3.76
C ILE A 368 37.04 -23.97 -3.21
N LEU A 369 37.23 -23.99 -1.88
CA LEU A 369 38.43 -23.45 -1.24
C LEU A 369 39.67 -24.29 -1.55
N THR A 370 39.58 -25.62 -1.59
CA THR A 370 40.70 -26.49 -1.98
C THR A 370 41.14 -26.24 -3.42
N LEU A 371 40.20 -26.07 -4.35
CA LEU A 371 40.51 -25.67 -5.73
C LEU A 371 41.17 -24.29 -5.82
N LEU A 372 40.72 -23.34 -4.99
CA LEU A 372 41.29 -22.00 -4.92
C LEU A 372 42.72 -22.04 -4.34
N SER A 373 42.95 -22.84 -3.30
CA SER A 373 44.26 -23.04 -2.67
C SER A 373 45.27 -23.69 -3.62
N GLN A 374 44.86 -24.74 -4.34
CA GLN A 374 45.71 -25.37 -5.37
C GLN A 374 46.10 -24.40 -6.48
N LYS A 375 45.23 -23.43 -6.80
CA LYS A 375 45.54 -22.39 -7.77
C LYS A 375 46.53 -21.37 -7.24
N ILE A 376 46.38 -20.97 -5.98
CA ILE A 376 47.33 -20.09 -5.27
C ILE A 376 48.73 -20.72 -5.25
N SER A 377 48.84 -21.99 -4.90
CA SER A 377 50.13 -22.70 -4.81
C SER A 377 50.88 -22.80 -6.16
N LYS A 378 50.15 -22.77 -7.28
CA LYS A 378 50.74 -22.78 -8.64
C LYS A 378 51.24 -21.40 -9.09
N GLU A 379 50.88 -20.33 -8.39
CA GLU A 379 51.36 -18.98 -8.69
C GLU A 379 52.68 -18.69 -7.94
N ASN A 380 53.63 -18.01 -8.58
CA ASN A 380 54.92 -17.71 -7.96
C ASN A 380 54.73 -16.75 -6.76
N HIS A 381 55.06 -17.21 -5.55
CA HIS A 381 55.06 -16.40 -4.34
C HIS A 381 56.28 -15.46 -4.27
N PRO A 382 56.17 -14.25 -3.67
CA PRO A 382 55.04 -13.73 -2.90
C PRO A 382 53.97 -13.04 -3.77
N LEU A 383 52.70 -13.21 -3.36
CA LEU A 383 51.55 -12.64 -4.07
C LEU A 383 51.35 -11.16 -3.68
N PRO A 384 51.13 -10.25 -4.64
CA PRO A 384 50.76 -8.85 -4.36
C PRO A 384 49.49 -8.70 -3.51
N LYS A 385 49.35 -7.59 -2.77
CA LYS A 385 48.13 -7.27 -2.02
C LYS A 385 46.86 -7.27 -2.88
N ASP A 386 46.95 -6.78 -4.11
CA ASP A 386 45.83 -6.70 -5.07
C ASP A 386 45.29 -8.09 -5.44
N THR A 387 46.06 -9.14 -5.22
CA THR A 387 45.65 -10.51 -5.53
C THR A 387 44.54 -10.99 -4.58
N ALA A 388 44.51 -10.52 -3.33
CA ALA A 388 43.44 -10.84 -2.37
C ALA A 388 42.06 -10.32 -2.83
N GLU A 389 42.01 -9.13 -3.43
CA GLU A 389 40.77 -8.59 -4.00
C GLU A 389 40.32 -9.41 -5.22
N GLN A 390 41.26 -9.84 -6.07
CA GLN A 390 40.96 -10.69 -7.23
C GLN A 390 40.43 -12.07 -6.79
N TYR A 391 41.03 -12.68 -5.77
CA TYR A 391 40.56 -13.93 -5.19
C TYR A 391 39.22 -13.78 -4.50
N THR A 392 38.98 -12.65 -3.81
CA THR A 392 37.65 -12.30 -3.29
C THR A 392 36.61 -12.31 -4.41
N LYS A 393 36.85 -11.60 -5.52
CA LYS A 393 35.91 -11.55 -6.67
C LYS A 393 35.64 -12.94 -7.25
N LYS A 394 36.68 -13.76 -7.44
CA LYS A 394 36.55 -15.14 -7.95
C LYS A 394 35.75 -16.02 -6.99
N LEU A 395 36.10 -16.00 -5.70
CA LEU A 395 35.45 -16.80 -4.67
C LEU A 395 33.95 -16.46 -4.58
N ARG A 396 33.61 -15.17 -4.58
CA ARG A 396 32.21 -14.71 -4.62
C ARG A 396 31.44 -15.23 -5.82
N LEU A 397 32.06 -15.31 -6.99
CA LEU A 397 31.42 -15.87 -8.19
C LEU A 397 31.18 -17.37 -8.07
N PHE A 398 32.14 -18.13 -7.56
CA PHE A 398 32.00 -19.58 -7.40
C PHE A 398 30.94 -19.96 -6.37
N ILE A 399 30.87 -19.23 -5.26
CA ILE A 399 29.91 -19.51 -4.18
C ILE A 399 28.47 -19.17 -4.57
N ARG A 400 28.23 -18.44 -5.65
CA ARG A 400 26.86 -18.17 -6.14
C ARG A 400 26.07 -19.43 -6.52
N GLY A 401 26.75 -20.57 -6.72
CA GLY A 401 26.08 -21.87 -6.88
C GLY A 401 25.43 -22.40 -5.60
N ILE A 402 25.87 -21.93 -4.43
CA ILE A 402 25.43 -22.41 -3.11
C ILE A 402 24.84 -21.29 -2.22
N ALA A 403 25.03 -20.02 -2.58
CA ALA A 403 24.58 -18.85 -1.84
C ALA A 403 23.99 -17.77 -2.77
N SER A 404 23.10 -16.93 -2.24
CA SER A 404 22.54 -15.80 -2.98
C SER A 404 23.61 -14.73 -3.29
N CYS A 405 23.30 -13.81 -4.21
CA CYS A 405 24.21 -12.72 -4.54
C CYS A 405 24.60 -11.88 -3.31
N LYS A 406 23.66 -11.64 -2.39
CA LYS A 406 23.90 -10.88 -1.16
C LYS A 406 24.77 -11.65 -0.17
N GLU A 407 24.49 -12.95 0.02
CA GLU A 407 25.29 -13.83 0.89
C GLU A 407 26.74 -13.92 0.39
N SER A 408 26.93 -14.09 -0.93
CA SER A 408 28.27 -14.15 -1.52
C SER A 408 29.08 -12.89 -1.27
N GLN A 409 28.46 -11.71 -1.27
CA GLN A 409 29.16 -10.44 -1.03
C GLN A 409 29.75 -10.32 0.38
N SER A 410 29.23 -11.07 1.36
CA SER A 410 29.74 -11.05 2.73
C SER A 410 31.14 -11.67 2.87
N ILE A 411 31.57 -12.51 1.94
CA ILE A 411 32.86 -13.20 2.00
C ILE A 411 33.99 -12.33 1.47
N GLN A 412 35.10 -12.36 2.18
CA GLN A 412 36.32 -11.64 1.86
C GLN A 412 37.54 -12.55 1.99
N VAL A 413 38.55 -12.25 1.18
CA VAL A 413 39.89 -12.84 1.28
C VAL A 413 40.85 -11.71 1.59
N SER A 414 41.59 -11.85 2.70
CA SER A 414 42.60 -10.89 3.15
C SER A 414 43.99 -11.54 3.11
N TYR A 415 45.00 -10.78 2.71
CA TYR A 415 46.39 -11.23 2.73
C TYR A 415 47.01 -10.94 4.10
N LEU A 416 47.64 -11.95 4.70
CA LEU A 416 48.37 -11.88 5.95
C LEU A 416 49.85 -11.59 5.62
N GLU A 417 50.35 -10.41 5.99
CA GLU A 417 51.67 -9.91 5.57
C GLU A 417 52.86 -10.65 6.19
N LYS A 418 52.78 -10.99 7.48
CA LYS A 418 53.84 -11.66 8.25
C LYS A 418 53.95 -13.12 7.83
N SER A 419 52.83 -13.85 7.83
CA SER A 419 52.79 -15.28 7.47
C SER A 419 52.74 -15.54 5.96
N LYS A 420 52.45 -14.52 5.14
CA LYS A 420 52.23 -14.64 3.68
C LYS A 420 51.07 -15.58 3.30
N ASN A 421 50.14 -15.76 4.23
CA ASN A 421 48.96 -16.60 4.09
C ASN A 421 47.76 -15.81 3.57
N MET A 422 46.72 -16.52 3.10
CA MET A 422 45.45 -15.91 2.70
C MET A 422 44.35 -16.32 3.68
N LEU A 423 43.75 -15.33 4.34
CA LEU A 423 42.64 -15.52 5.27
C LEU A 423 41.30 -15.38 4.54
N VAL A 424 40.48 -16.42 4.57
CA VAL A 424 39.09 -16.35 4.13
C VAL A 424 38.21 -16.08 5.35
N HIS A 425 37.42 -15.01 5.30
CA HIS A 425 36.60 -14.58 6.44
C HIS A 425 35.28 -13.92 6.02
N ILE A 426 34.37 -13.82 6.99
CA ILE A 426 33.15 -13.02 6.91
C ILE A 426 33.20 -12.00 8.06
N GLU A 427 33.47 -10.74 7.73
CA GLU A 427 33.73 -9.66 8.69
C GLU A 427 34.80 -10.06 9.74
N GLN A 428 34.41 -10.34 10.98
CA GLN A 428 35.31 -10.77 12.05
C GLN A 428 35.30 -12.29 12.30
N ASN A 429 34.67 -13.06 11.40
CA ASN A 429 34.59 -14.51 11.52
C ASN A 429 35.60 -15.17 10.57
N PRO A 430 36.74 -15.67 11.08
CA PRO A 430 37.67 -16.43 10.27
C PRO A 430 37.02 -17.78 9.89
N LEU A 431 37.11 -18.14 8.60
CA LEU A 431 36.56 -19.40 8.09
C LEU A 431 37.67 -20.43 7.82
N ALA A 432 38.73 -20.00 7.14
CA ALA A 432 39.84 -20.84 6.72
C ALA A 432 41.10 -20.00 6.43
N VAL A 433 42.28 -20.60 6.61
CA VAL A 433 43.55 -20.01 6.18
C VAL A 433 44.15 -20.88 5.08
N LEU A 434 44.44 -20.27 3.94
CA LEU A 434 45.07 -20.91 2.79
C LEU A 434 46.57 -20.66 2.86
N LEU A 435 47.35 -21.73 2.81
CA LEU A 435 48.81 -21.68 2.89
C LEU A 435 49.44 -21.67 1.48
N PRO A 436 50.66 -21.11 1.33
CA PRO A 436 51.39 -21.09 0.05
C PRO A 436 51.64 -22.47 -0.58
N ASP A 437 51.75 -23.50 0.25
CA ASP A 437 51.96 -24.89 -0.19
C ASP A 437 50.69 -25.56 -0.73
N GLY A 438 49.56 -24.85 -0.73
CA GLY A 438 48.27 -25.34 -1.19
C GLY A 438 47.48 -26.08 -0.11
N SER A 439 48.03 -26.26 1.09
CA SER A 439 47.30 -26.79 2.23
C SER A 439 46.33 -25.75 2.81
N ILE A 440 45.32 -26.21 3.54
CA ILE A 440 44.32 -25.35 4.19
C ILE A 440 44.23 -25.70 5.66
N GLN A 441 44.31 -24.68 6.50
CA GLN A 441 44.05 -24.79 7.92
C GLN A 441 42.59 -24.47 8.22
N TRP A 442 41.90 -25.47 8.74
CA TRP A 442 40.50 -25.41 9.17
C TRP A 442 40.34 -25.32 10.69
N LYS A 443 41.40 -25.61 11.46
CA LYS A 443 41.37 -25.65 12.92
C LYS A 443 42.15 -24.51 13.53
N TRP A 444 41.54 -23.82 14.48
CA TRP A 444 42.21 -22.77 15.25
C TRP A 444 43.25 -23.34 16.23
N THR A 445 43.01 -24.54 16.77
CA THR A 445 43.91 -25.19 17.76
C THR A 445 45.31 -25.42 17.22
N ASP A 446 45.40 -25.72 15.93
CA ASP A 446 46.63 -26.20 15.27
C ASP A 446 47.52 -25.05 14.79
N MET A 447 47.08 -23.79 14.96
CA MET A 447 47.81 -22.60 14.53
C MET A 447 48.78 -22.10 15.60
N GLU A 448 49.94 -21.63 15.14
CA GLU A 448 50.96 -20.99 15.97
C GLU A 448 50.44 -19.67 16.56
N LYS A 449 50.99 -19.28 17.71
CA LYS A 449 50.56 -18.08 18.44
C LYS A 449 50.72 -16.80 17.61
N GLU A 450 51.83 -16.67 16.88
CA GLU A 450 52.12 -15.50 16.05
C GLU A 450 51.12 -15.35 14.89
N GLN A 451 50.70 -16.46 14.29
CA GLN A 451 49.68 -16.49 13.25
C GLN A 451 48.30 -16.09 13.77
N LYS A 452 47.94 -16.52 14.99
CA LYS A 452 46.68 -16.12 15.65
C LYS A 452 46.62 -14.61 15.90
N GLU A 453 47.69 -14.04 16.43
CA GLU A 453 47.79 -12.60 16.69
C GLU A 453 47.67 -11.78 15.39
N GLU A 454 48.26 -12.25 14.29
CA GLU A 454 48.15 -11.61 12.97
C GLU A 454 46.72 -11.64 12.41
N ILE A 455 46.01 -12.78 12.55
CA ILE A 455 44.62 -12.90 12.13
C ILE A 455 43.73 -11.94 12.94
N GLU A 456 43.91 -11.88 14.26
CA GLU A 456 43.15 -10.96 15.11
C GLU A 456 43.41 -9.49 14.75
N GLU A 457 44.66 -9.11 14.48
CA GLU A 457 45.03 -7.76 14.06
C GLU A 457 44.35 -7.40 12.72
N THR A 458 44.38 -8.32 11.76
CA THR A 458 43.74 -8.14 10.44
C THR A 458 42.22 -8.00 10.58
N LEU A 459 41.56 -8.82 11.40
CA LEU A 459 40.11 -8.79 11.59
C LEU A 459 39.63 -7.60 12.42
N LYS A 460 40.47 -7.04 13.30
CA LYS A 460 40.17 -5.78 14.02
C LYS A 460 40.05 -4.59 13.08
N SER A 461 40.75 -4.62 11.95
CA SER A 461 40.64 -3.58 10.91
C SER A 461 39.36 -3.69 10.07
N CYS A 462 38.63 -4.81 10.14
CA CYS A 462 37.38 -5.00 9.42
C CYS A 462 36.24 -4.24 10.11
N ILE A 463 35.43 -3.53 9.32
CA ILE A 463 34.25 -2.81 9.81
C ILE A 463 33.27 -3.84 10.38
N VAL A 464 32.93 -3.69 11.67
CA VAL A 464 32.03 -4.60 12.39
C VAL A 464 30.62 -4.06 12.35
N CYS A 465 29.66 -4.93 12.04
CA CYS A 465 28.27 -4.58 12.25
C CYS A 465 27.93 -4.56 13.75
N PRO A 466 27.47 -3.43 14.33
CA PRO A 466 27.27 -3.28 15.79
C PRO A 466 26.24 -4.25 16.39
N TYR A 467 25.32 -4.79 15.58
CA TYR A 467 24.35 -5.80 16.04
C TYR A 467 24.88 -7.24 16.03
N ILE A 468 25.97 -7.53 15.29
CA ILE A 468 26.65 -8.83 15.37
C ILE A 468 27.35 -8.99 16.73
N GLU A 469 27.78 -7.90 17.36
CA GLU A 469 28.29 -7.96 18.75
C GLU A 469 27.19 -8.33 19.77
N GLU A 470 25.95 -7.93 19.53
CA GLU A 470 24.83 -8.32 20.38
C GLU A 470 24.47 -9.80 20.16
N TYR A 471 24.48 -10.27 18.91
CA TYR A 471 24.34 -11.70 18.58
C TYR A 471 25.51 -12.55 19.12
N ARG A 472 26.73 -12.00 19.15
CA ARG A 472 27.94 -12.59 19.76
C ARG A 472 27.74 -12.88 21.24
N LYS A 473 26.99 -12.03 21.96
CA LYS A 473 26.62 -12.29 23.37
C LYS A 473 25.61 -13.43 23.55
N TYR A 474 24.79 -13.72 22.55
CA TYR A 474 23.75 -14.76 22.63
C TYR A 474 24.20 -16.15 22.21
N LEU A 475 25.22 -16.27 21.35
CA LEU A 475 25.68 -17.55 20.84
C LEU A 475 26.81 -18.19 21.65
N ASP A 476 27.54 -17.43 22.47
CA ASP A 476 28.65 -17.93 23.32
C ASP A 476 29.67 -18.82 22.56
N ILE A 477 29.78 -18.66 21.23
CA ILE A 477 30.70 -19.44 20.41
C ILE A 477 32.09 -18.80 20.54
N PRO A 478 33.06 -19.49 21.17
CA PRO A 478 34.42 -19.00 21.30
C PRO A 478 35.00 -18.77 19.90
N PHE A 479 35.84 -17.75 19.76
CA PHE A 479 36.44 -17.34 18.48
C PHE A 479 37.10 -18.51 17.73
N GLU A 480 37.64 -19.45 18.50
CA GLU A 480 38.35 -20.65 18.08
C GLU A 480 37.44 -21.69 17.40
N ALA A 481 36.15 -21.71 17.74
CA ALA A 481 35.15 -22.64 17.19
C ALA A 481 34.44 -22.11 15.94
N ARG A 482 34.89 -20.98 15.38
CA ARG A 482 34.26 -20.31 14.22
C ARG A 482 34.85 -20.74 12.87
N MET A 483 36.02 -21.37 12.89
CA MET A 483 36.62 -21.95 11.70
C MET A 483 35.81 -23.16 11.23
N LEU A 484 35.89 -23.47 9.94
CA LEU A 484 35.13 -24.56 9.31
C LEU A 484 35.76 -25.94 9.57
N ASP A 485 35.90 -26.32 10.84
CA ASP A 485 36.32 -27.66 11.29
C ASP A 485 35.21 -28.70 11.10
#